data_AF-A0A1I3P296-F1
#
_entry.id   AF-A0A1I3P296-F1
#
_cell.length_a   1.000
_cell.length_b   1.000
_cell.length_c   1.000
_cell.angle_alpha   90.00
_cell.angle_beta   90.00
_cell.angle_gamma   90.00
#
_symmetry.space_group_name_H-M   'P 1'
#
loop_
_entity.id
_entity.type
_entity.pdbx_description
1 polymer ?
#
loop_
_entity_poly.entity_id
_entity_poly.type
_entity_poly.pdbx_seq_one_letter_code
_entity_poly.pdbx_strand_id
1 'polypeptide(L)'
;MAPSKRLTICSALVLAALVSAAPAWTPAWAQVQVQSLAAPDLFSPPAAQTGLSGDLWKDAAPGVVKEALPKLAAKPLSPAAAGLARRVLATGANAPAGIGDDPELGAARAMALIALGEAKGADAVLDRVPGVAASAPLSLAAAEAALITGADDKACRIGEALSVDRGAPYWLRLRAFCQAIGGQRDAAQLTFTLAAQQTKDADYARLMNALLSGAPAGAASLKNGIDYALSRKLGLDVSSAAAVATASPALKAAIKPADAAPPADLTAAQASAVAALRGAKGLPAFTEAAKAALPVVAALARADAPLQDPVLLARAALAAGDPATAGALRGKLTSDVLPAGATTTDLALLDAALAAAEGKKDGQVLDGLIERGVQGGSKSPAQPAALLLAALGGVVSPEARAPFATFDPGKSAAPAGRLTVLDDAAAAGRQGEAALLALSIAADAGPAGPGPVDRARLARALLKAGLEADARAFVVEGLLALQVK
;
A
#
# COMPACT_ATOMS: atom_id res chain seq x y z
N MET A 1 -67.30 45.04 -20.62
CA MET A 1 -68.11 44.57 -21.77
C MET A 1 -68.08 43.05 -21.77
N ALA A 2 -69.16 42.43 -21.30
CA ALA A 2 -69.48 41.02 -21.55
C ALA A 2 -70.19 40.90 -22.91
N PRO A 3 -70.46 39.69 -23.44
CA PRO A 3 -71.69 38.99 -23.01
C PRO A 3 -71.52 37.46 -22.96
N SER A 4 -72.30 36.74 -22.15
CA SER A 4 -73.50 35.97 -22.60
C SER A 4 -73.32 34.57 -22.01
N LYS A 5 -74.26 33.82 -21.43
CA LYS A 5 -75.70 33.87 -21.16
C LYS A 5 -75.93 32.69 -20.19
N ARG A 6 -76.70 32.85 -19.10
CA ARG A 6 -78.06 32.28 -18.89
C ARG A 6 -78.09 30.73 -18.87
N LEU A 7 -78.75 30.00 -17.97
CA LEU A 7 -80.07 30.16 -17.34
C LEU A 7 -80.11 29.00 -16.27
N THR A 8 -80.38 29.23 -14.98
CA THR A 8 -81.68 29.07 -14.26
C THR A 8 -82.07 27.67 -13.75
N ILE A 9 -82.49 27.65 -12.45
CA ILE A 9 -83.77 27.12 -11.92
C ILE A 9 -83.86 25.57 -11.84
N CYS A 10 -84.32 24.87 -10.80
CA CYS A 10 -85.29 25.14 -9.73
C CYS A 10 -85.17 24.09 -8.60
N SER A 11 -85.75 24.43 -7.44
CA SER A 11 -86.49 23.55 -6.50
C SER A 11 -85.71 22.52 -5.69
N ALA A 12 -85.49 22.67 -4.38
CA ALA A 12 -86.42 22.78 -3.24
C ALA A 12 -87.24 21.51 -2.97
N LEU A 13 -86.89 20.84 -1.86
CA LEU A 13 -87.69 20.20 -0.79
C LEU A 13 -87.02 18.88 -0.36
N VAL A 14 -86.34 18.79 0.79
CA VAL A 14 -86.80 18.78 2.20
C VAL A 14 -86.71 17.36 2.79
N LEU A 15 -86.18 17.31 4.02
CA LEU A 15 -86.28 16.28 5.06
C LEU A 15 -85.25 15.12 5.12
N ALA A 16 -84.45 15.22 6.19
CA ALA A 16 -84.14 14.19 7.17
C ALA A 16 -83.24 13.00 6.78
N ALA A 17 -82.03 12.98 7.35
CA ALA A 17 -81.65 11.98 8.34
C ALA A 17 -80.24 12.29 8.89
N LEU A 18 -80.16 12.45 10.22
CA LEU A 18 -78.91 12.36 10.98
C LEU A 18 -78.32 10.95 10.78
N VAL A 19 -77.22 10.85 10.03
CA VAL A 19 -76.35 9.67 10.02
C VAL A 19 -74.94 10.12 10.34
N SER A 20 -74.44 9.59 11.44
CA SER A 20 -73.10 9.78 11.99
C SER A 20 -72.03 9.41 10.95
N ALA A 21 -71.38 10.41 10.37
CA ALA A 21 -70.17 10.20 9.58
C ALA A 21 -68.98 10.00 10.54
N ALA A 22 -68.62 8.75 10.77
CA ALA A 22 -67.31 8.40 11.33
C ALA A 22 -66.22 8.99 10.42
N PRO A 23 -65.15 9.61 10.98
CA PRO A 23 -64.03 10.04 10.15
C PRO A 23 -63.39 8.79 9.55
N ALA A 24 -63.51 8.63 8.24
CA ALA A 24 -62.72 7.68 7.48
C ALA A 24 -61.26 8.13 7.61
N TRP A 25 -60.56 7.57 8.60
CA TRP A 25 -59.10 7.60 8.64
C TRP A 25 -58.63 6.76 7.46
N THR A 26 -58.45 7.38 6.31
CA THR A 26 -57.58 6.82 5.28
C THR A 26 -56.17 6.86 5.86
N PRO A 27 -55.54 5.73 6.20
CA PRO A 27 -54.14 5.78 6.53
C PRO A 27 -53.43 6.29 5.27
N ALA A 28 -52.78 7.44 5.37
CA ALA A 28 -51.84 7.89 4.36
C ALA A 28 -50.66 6.92 4.43
N TRP A 29 -50.70 5.86 3.63
CA TRP A 29 -49.55 5.01 3.42
C TRP A 29 -48.58 5.87 2.62
N ALA A 30 -47.70 6.58 3.34
CA ALA A 30 -46.49 7.14 2.77
C ALA A 30 -45.84 6.02 1.98
N GLN A 31 -45.86 6.14 0.66
CA GLN A 31 -45.14 5.27 -0.24
C GLN A 31 -43.67 5.47 0.13
N VAL A 32 -43.11 4.58 0.96
CA VAL A 32 -41.67 4.47 1.14
C VAL A 32 -41.16 3.96 -0.20
N GLN A 33 -40.88 4.89 -1.12
CA GLN A 33 -40.14 4.59 -2.33
C GLN A 33 -38.75 4.18 -1.88
N VAL A 34 -38.55 2.88 -1.71
CA VAL A 34 -37.23 2.27 -1.64
C VAL A 34 -36.62 2.46 -3.03
N GLN A 35 -35.97 3.60 -3.25
CA GLN A 35 -35.02 3.69 -4.35
C GLN A 35 -33.95 2.64 -4.06
N SER A 36 -33.91 1.58 -4.87
CA SER A 36 -32.79 0.65 -4.79
C SER A 36 -31.53 1.47 -5.07
N LEU A 37 -30.69 1.61 -4.05
CA LEU A 37 -29.35 2.15 -4.24
C LEU A 37 -28.68 1.35 -5.36
N ALA A 38 -28.07 2.06 -6.30
CA ALA A 38 -27.24 1.41 -7.31
C ALA A 38 -26.19 0.55 -6.61
N ALA A 39 -25.84 -0.58 -7.23
CA ALA A 39 -24.78 -1.44 -6.70
C ALA A 39 -23.51 -0.58 -6.50
N PRO A 40 -22.81 -0.72 -5.35
CA PRO A 40 -21.55 -0.03 -5.15
C PRO A 40 -20.57 -0.37 -6.27
N ASP A 41 -19.87 0.63 -6.78
CA ASP A 41 -18.85 0.45 -7.81
C ASP A 41 -17.62 -0.34 -7.28
N LEU A 42 -16.71 -0.77 -8.16
CA LEU A 42 -15.56 -1.61 -7.81
C LEU A 42 -14.52 -0.96 -6.87
N PHE A 43 -14.58 0.36 -6.66
CA PHE A 43 -13.73 1.13 -5.75
C PHE A 43 -14.42 1.50 -4.43
N SER A 44 -15.76 1.50 -4.42
CA SER A 44 -16.56 1.83 -3.24
C SER A 44 -16.34 0.91 -2.03
N PRO A 45 -16.23 -0.43 -2.16
CA PRO A 45 -15.94 -1.29 -1.03
C PRO A 45 -14.53 -1.03 -0.46
N PRO A 46 -14.39 -0.78 0.86
CA PRO A 46 -13.10 -0.63 1.50
C PRO A 46 -12.42 -2.00 1.69
N ALA A 47 -11.10 -2.04 1.46
CA ALA A 47 -10.27 -3.20 1.78
C ALA A 47 -9.75 -3.13 3.23
N ALA A 48 -9.58 -1.91 3.78
CA ALA A 48 -9.16 -1.67 5.15
C ALA A 48 -9.66 -0.30 5.65
N GLN A 49 -9.49 -0.05 6.95
CA GLN A 49 -9.69 1.29 7.53
C GLN A 49 -8.40 2.10 7.38
N THR A 50 -8.46 3.23 6.68
CA THR A 50 -7.28 4.00 6.26
C THR A 50 -7.23 5.42 6.84
N GLY A 51 -8.36 5.89 7.40
CA GLY A 51 -8.53 7.27 7.85
C GLY A 51 -8.59 8.30 6.72
N LEU A 52 -8.69 7.86 5.45
CA LEU A 52 -8.96 8.74 4.31
C LEU A 52 -10.48 8.90 4.12
N SER A 53 -10.89 10.04 3.55
CA SER A 53 -12.30 10.35 3.28
C SER A 53 -12.88 9.45 2.18
N GLY A 54 -14.19 9.20 2.23
CA GLY A 54 -14.94 8.57 1.13
C GLY A 54 -14.99 9.42 -0.15
N ASP A 55 -14.64 10.71 -0.05
CA ASP A 55 -14.48 11.64 -1.19
C ASP A 55 -13.07 11.61 -1.79
N LEU A 56 -12.24 10.60 -1.48
CA LEU A 56 -10.83 10.52 -1.93
C LEU A 56 -10.65 10.79 -3.42
N TRP A 57 -11.56 10.25 -4.24
CA TRP A 57 -11.51 10.33 -5.70
C TRP A 57 -12.33 11.47 -6.29
N LYS A 58 -12.88 12.35 -5.45
CA LYS A 58 -13.65 13.50 -5.91
C LYS A 58 -12.79 14.37 -6.82
N ASP A 59 -13.35 14.70 -7.98
CA ASP A 59 -12.74 15.50 -9.05
C ASP A 59 -11.44 14.92 -9.64
N ALA A 60 -11.06 13.68 -9.31
CA ALA A 60 -9.88 13.04 -9.88
C ALA A 60 -10.09 12.68 -11.36
N ALA A 61 -9.10 12.95 -12.22
CA ALA A 61 -9.23 12.64 -13.64
C ALA A 61 -9.18 11.12 -13.89
N PRO A 62 -10.16 10.53 -14.60
CA PRO A 62 -10.16 9.11 -14.96
C PRO A 62 -8.89 8.65 -15.70
N GLY A 63 -8.31 9.53 -16.53
CA GLY A 63 -7.06 9.25 -17.25
C GLY A 63 -5.86 9.01 -16.34
N VAL A 64 -5.77 9.73 -15.22
CA VAL A 64 -4.70 9.54 -14.23
C VAL A 64 -4.82 8.17 -13.58
N VAL A 65 -6.04 7.73 -13.24
CA VAL A 65 -6.28 6.39 -12.66
C VAL A 65 -5.87 5.30 -13.64
N LYS A 66 -6.30 5.41 -14.90
CA LYS A 66 -5.98 4.44 -15.96
C LYS A 66 -4.49 4.31 -16.22
N GLU A 67 -3.72 5.41 -16.14
CA GLU A 67 -2.27 5.37 -16.33
C GLU A 67 -1.51 4.87 -15.09
N ALA A 68 -1.90 5.33 -13.89
CA ALA A 68 -1.13 5.09 -12.68
C ALA A 68 -1.37 3.70 -12.08
N LEU A 69 -2.62 3.24 -12.05
CA LEU A 69 -3.02 2.02 -11.32
C LEU A 69 -2.29 0.76 -11.79
N PRO A 70 -2.16 0.47 -13.11
CA PRO A 70 -1.45 -0.73 -13.57
C PRO A 70 0.02 -0.77 -13.18
N LYS A 71 0.66 0.39 -12.95
CA LYS A 71 2.08 0.47 -12.58
C LYS A 71 2.33 0.02 -11.14
N LEU A 72 1.33 0.11 -10.26
CA LEU A 72 1.50 -0.14 -8.81
C LEU A 72 1.73 -1.62 -8.47
N ALA A 73 1.27 -2.53 -9.33
CA ALA A 73 1.51 -3.97 -9.19
C ALA A 73 2.68 -4.49 -10.05
N ALA A 74 3.19 -3.67 -10.99
CA ALA A 74 4.15 -4.12 -12.00
C ALA A 74 5.57 -4.31 -11.46
N LYS A 75 5.99 -3.45 -10.52
CA LYS A 75 7.33 -3.47 -9.91
C LYS A 75 7.23 -3.17 -8.42
N PRO A 76 8.17 -3.65 -7.60
CA PRO A 76 8.24 -3.26 -6.19
C PRO A 76 8.40 -1.74 -6.04
N LEU A 77 7.60 -1.17 -5.14
CA LEU A 77 7.67 0.23 -4.73
C LEU A 77 8.64 0.40 -3.56
N SER A 78 9.13 1.63 -3.33
CA SER A 78 9.82 1.95 -2.08
C SER A 78 8.86 1.85 -0.88
N PRO A 79 9.35 1.62 0.35
CA PRO A 79 8.52 1.52 1.55
C PRO A 79 7.45 2.63 1.71
N ALA A 80 7.82 3.89 1.53
CA ALA A 80 6.91 5.03 1.65
C ALA A 80 5.85 5.03 0.53
N ALA A 81 6.25 4.73 -0.71
CA ALA A 81 5.33 4.62 -1.83
C ALA A 81 4.39 3.41 -1.69
N ALA A 82 4.88 2.27 -1.18
CA ALA A 82 4.05 1.10 -0.88
C ALA A 82 3.03 1.41 0.23
N GLY A 83 3.43 2.15 1.27
CA GLY A 83 2.54 2.62 2.33
C GLY A 83 1.42 3.52 1.79
N LEU A 84 1.78 4.52 0.99
CA LEU A 84 0.81 5.41 0.33
C LEU A 84 -0.13 4.62 -0.60
N ALA A 85 0.40 3.74 -1.45
CA ALA A 85 -0.40 2.93 -2.36
C ALA A 85 -1.39 2.05 -1.61
N ARG A 86 -0.94 1.39 -0.54
CA ARG A 86 -1.80 0.56 0.30
C ARG A 86 -2.93 1.38 0.90
N ARG A 87 -2.61 2.53 1.49
CA ARG A 87 -3.59 3.41 2.14
C ARG A 87 -4.61 3.97 1.14
N VAL A 88 -4.16 4.40 -0.03
CA VAL A 88 -5.02 4.96 -1.08
C VAL A 88 -5.92 3.88 -1.69
N LEU A 89 -5.35 2.75 -2.09
CA LEU A 89 -6.11 1.68 -2.76
C LEU A 89 -7.06 0.94 -1.82
N ALA A 90 -6.72 0.84 -0.53
CA ALA A 90 -7.56 0.16 0.45
C ALA A 90 -8.76 1.01 0.90
N THR A 91 -8.74 2.32 0.62
CA THR A 91 -9.85 3.22 0.94
C THR A 91 -11.04 2.90 0.04
N GLY A 92 -12.20 2.72 0.65
CA GLY A 92 -13.48 2.64 -0.06
C GLY A 92 -13.98 4.04 -0.37
N ALA A 93 -14.05 4.39 -1.65
CA ALA A 93 -14.48 5.70 -2.12
C ALA A 93 -15.08 5.56 -3.52
N ASN A 94 -16.08 6.38 -3.85
CA ASN A 94 -16.73 6.35 -5.16
C ASN A 94 -15.69 6.61 -6.25
N ALA A 95 -15.59 5.73 -7.24
CA ALA A 95 -14.63 5.92 -8.33
C ALA A 95 -14.94 7.18 -9.15
N PRO A 96 -13.95 7.77 -9.84
CA PRO A 96 -14.22 8.75 -10.89
C PRO A 96 -15.13 8.17 -11.97
N ALA A 97 -15.87 9.04 -12.67
CA ALA A 97 -16.78 8.62 -13.73
C ALA A 97 -16.10 7.70 -14.77
N GLY A 98 -16.70 6.54 -15.05
CA GLY A 98 -16.19 5.56 -16.01
C GLY A 98 -15.01 4.72 -15.52
N ILE A 99 -14.69 4.76 -14.23
CA ILE A 99 -13.69 3.89 -13.58
C ILE A 99 -14.36 2.79 -12.76
N GLY A 100 -15.42 3.13 -12.04
CA GLY A 100 -16.05 2.25 -11.06
C GLY A 100 -16.67 0.96 -11.63
N ASP A 101 -17.07 0.97 -12.89
CA ASP A 101 -17.71 -0.16 -13.56
C ASP A 101 -16.75 -0.99 -14.44
N ASP A 102 -15.46 -0.59 -14.50
CA ASP A 102 -14.45 -1.19 -15.37
C ASP A 102 -13.79 -2.41 -14.66
N PRO A 103 -14.08 -3.66 -15.11
CA PRO A 103 -13.59 -4.87 -14.46
C PRO A 103 -12.07 -4.98 -14.46
N GLU A 104 -11.40 -4.48 -15.50
CA GLU A 104 -9.95 -4.47 -15.63
C GLU A 104 -9.32 -3.54 -14.58
N LEU A 105 -9.91 -2.37 -14.35
CA LEU A 105 -9.44 -1.45 -13.29
C LEU A 105 -9.74 -1.96 -11.89
N GLY A 106 -10.91 -2.56 -11.67
CA GLY A 106 -11.24 -3.23 -10.41
C GLY A 106 -10.26 -4.37 -10.10
N ALA A 107 -9.93 -5.19 -11.11
CA ALA A 107 -8.92 -6.23 -10.99
C ALA A 107 -7.53 -5.65 -10.74
N ALA A 108 -7.15 -4.56 -11.42
CA ALA A 108 -5.87 -3.89 -11.20
C ALA A 108 -5.75 -3.35 -9.76
N ARG A 109 -6.81 -2.76 -9.21
CA ARG A 109 -6.87 -2.36 -7.78
C ARG A 109 -6.65 -3.55 -6.87
N ALA A 110 -7.37 -4.65 -7.09
CA ALA A 110 -7.26 -5.84 -6.25
C ALA A 110 -5.86 -6.48 -6.34
N MET A 111 -5.30 -6.60 -7.54
CA MET A 111 -3.94 -7.13 -7.73
C MET A 111 -2.86 -6.23 -7.12
N ALA A 112 -3.02 -4.91 -7.20
CA ALA A 112 -2.14 -3.98 -6.52
C ALA A 112 -2.23 -4.14 -5.00
N LEU A 113 -3.43 -4.27 -4.42
CA LEU A 113 -3.61 -4.56 -3.00
C LEU A 113 -2.93 -5.87 -2.59
N ILE A 114 -3.10 -6.94 -3.37
CA ILE A 114 -2.43 -8.23 -3.14
C ILE A 114 -0.91 -8.05 -3.16
N ALA A 115 -0.35 -7.39 -4.19
CA ALA A 115 1.08 -7.12 -4.31
C ALA A 115 1.64 -6.30 -3.13
N LEU A 116 0.82 -5.44 -2.53
CA LEU A 116 1.15 -4.60 -1.37
C LEU A 116 0.94 -5.31 -0.02
N GLY A 117 0.55 -6.59 -0.03
CA GLY A 117 0.35 -7.42 1.15
C GLY A 117 -1.07 -7.41 1.74
N GLU A 118 -2.02 -6.77 1.06
CA GLU A 118 -3.42 -6.66 1.49
C GLU A 118 -4.32 -7.73 0.84
N ALA A 119 -3.84 -8.96 0.74
CA ALA A 119 -4.60 -10.06 0.13
C ALA A 119 -5.93 -10.30 0.87
N LYS A 120 -5.95 -10.19 2.21
CA LYS A 120 -7.18 -10.31 3.01
C LYS A 120 -8.18 -9.18 2.70
N GLY A 121 -7.70 -7.95 2.54
CA GLY A 121 -8.55 -6.82 2.19
C GLY A 121 -9.10 -6.95 0.77
N ALA A 122 -8.26 -7.37 -0.19
CA ALA A 122 -8.67 -7.63 -1.57
C ALA A 122 -9.73 -8.74 -1.65
N ASP A 123 -9.55 -9.83 -0.90
CA ASP A 123 -10.51 -10.93 -0.80
C ASP A 123 -11.88 -10.44 -0.31
N ALA A 124 -11.89 -9.63 0.76
CA ALA A 124 -13.12 -9.06 1.31
C ALA A 124 -13.83 -8.11 0.34
N VAL A 125 -13.08 -7.34 -0.46
CA VAL A 125 -13.65 -6.48 -1.51
C VAL A 125 -14.30 -7.34 -2.59
N LEU A 126 -13.57 -8.32 -3.13
CA LEU A 126 -14.02 -9.14 -4.26
C LEU A 126 -15.22 -10.03 -3.92
N ASP A 127 -15.40 -10.42 -2.66
CA ASP A 127 -16.61 -11.15 -2.22
C ASP A 127 -17.91 -10.37 -2.38
N ARG A 128 -17.83 -9.04 -2.50
CA ARG A 128 -18.99 -8.15 -2.66
C ARG A 128 -19.19 -7.69 -4.10
N VAL A 129 -18.25 -8.02 -4.99
CA VAL A 129 -18.29 -7.60 -6.39
C VAL A 129 -19.20 -8.54 -7.17
N PRO A 130 -20.28 -8.04 -7.81
CA PRO A 130 -21.08 -8.86 -8.71
C PRO A 130 -20.28 -9.18 -9.99
N GLY A 131 -20.59 -10.31 -10.63
CA GLY A 131 -20.04 -10.62 -11.96
C GLY A 131 -18.57 -11.05 -12.00
N VAL A 132 -17.94 -11.35 -10.86
CA VAL A 132 -16.55 -11.85 -10.81
C VAL A 132 -16.34 -13.02 -11.78
N ALA A 133 -17.26 -13.99 -11.81
CA ALA A 133 -17.16 -15.16 -12.69
C ALA A 133 -17.20 -14.83 -14.20
N ALA A 134 -17.77 -13.68 -14.58
CA ALA A 134 -17.85 -13.23 -15.97
C ALA A 134 -16.62 -12.40 -16.40
N SER A 135 -15.68 -12.13 -15.50
CA SER A 135 -14.45 -11.38 -15.76
C SER A 135 -13.23 -12.19 -15.35
N ALA A 136 -12.43 -12.62 -16.33
CA ALA A 136 -11.20 -13.34 -16.06
C ALA A 136 -10.20 -12.55 -15.18
N PRO A 137 -10.00 -11.24 -15.36
CA PRO A 137 -9.16 -10.43 -14.47
C PRO A 137 -9.65 -10.40 -13.01
N LEU A 138 -10.95 -10.17 -12.78
CA LEU A 138 -11.51 -10.15 -11.41
C LEU A 138 -11.43 -11.52 -10.76
N SER A 139 -11.75 -12.58 -11.51
CA SER A 139 -11.63 -13.95 -11.04
C SER A 139 -10.19 -14.29 -10.66
N LEU A 140 -9.20 -13.87 -11.45
CA LEU A 140 -7.79 -14.12 -11.17
C LEU A 140 -7.39 -13.45 -9.84
N ALA A 141 -7.75 -12.18 -9.66
CA ALA A 141 -7.46 -11.47 -8.41
C ALA A 141 -8.12 -12.16 -7.20
N ALA A 142 -9.35 -12.64 -7.35
CA ALA A 142 -10.08 -13.33 -6.29
C ALA A 142 -9.44 -14.68 -5.94
N ALA A 143 -9.01 -15.44 -6.95
CA ALA A 143 -8.33 -16.71 -6.76
C ALA A 143 -6.96 -16.54 -6.10
N GLU A 144 -6.15 -15.56 -6.52
CA GLU A 144 -4.87 -15.25 -5.89
C GLU A 144 -5.04 -14.82 -4.43
N ALA A 145 -5.99 -13.93 -4.14
CA ALA A 145 -6.28 -13.50 -2.77
C ALA A 145 -6.68 -14.70 -1.89
N ALA A 146 -7.55 -15.58 -2.39
CA ALA A 146 -7.96 -16.80 -1.69
C ALA A 146 -6.78 -17.76 -1.43
N LEU A 147 -5.92 -18.01 -2.43
CA LEU A 147 -4.77 -18.90 -2.28
C LEU A 147 -3.73 -18.37 -1.27
N ILE A 148 -3.47 -17.06 -1.30
CA ILE A 148 -2.53 -16.39 -0.38
C ILE A 148 -3.07 -16.41 1.06
N THR A 149 -4.39 -16.26 1.23
CA THR A 149 -5.05 -16.28 2.56
C THR A 149 -5.35 -17.70 3.06
N GLY A 150 -5.02 -18.74 2.29
CA GLY A 150 -5.22 -20.14 2.68
C GLY A 150 -6.59 -20.74 2.33
N ALA A 151 -7.47 -19.97 1.66
CA ALA A 151 -8.80 -20.39 1.26
C ALA A 151 -8.80 -21.17 -0.07
N ASP A 152 -8.10 -22.31 -0.10
CA ASP A 152 -7.89 -23.11 -1.32
C ASP A 152 -9.22 -23.54 -1.98
N ASP A 153 -10.20 -23.99 -1.18
CA ASP A 153 -11.52 -24.39 -1.69
C ASP A 153 -12.27 -23.24 -2.37
N LYS A 154 -12.07 -22.01 -1.87
CA LYS A 154 -12.67 -20.81 -2.47
C LYS A 154 -12.02 -20.52 -3.83
N ALA A 155 -10.70 -20.60 -3.92
CA ALA A 155 -9.99 -20.46 -5.19
C ALA A 155 -10.46 -21.49 -6.23
N CYS A 156 -10.67 -22.74 -5.81
CA CYS A 156 -11.20 -23.78 -6.69
C CYS A 156 -12.62 -23.49 -7.18
N ARG A 157 -13.53 -23.06 -6.30
CA ARG A 157 -14.88 -22.64 -6.71
C ARG A 157 -14.88 -21.47 -7.69
N ILE A 158 -13.96 -20.51 -7.52
CA ILE A 158 -13.80 -19.39 -8.47
C ILE A 158 -13.40 -19.92 -9.86
N GLY A 159 -12.42 -20.82 -9.92
CA GLY A 159 -11.97 -21.43 -11.17
C GLY A 159 -13.05 -22.29 -11.87
N GLU A 160 -13.92 -22.95 -11.10
CA GLU A 160 -15.07 -23.71 -11.64
C GLU A 160 -16.18 -22.81 -12.18
N ALA A 161 -16.47 -21.71 -11.46
CA ALA A 161 -17.52 -20.76 -11.81
C ALA A 161 -17.17 -19.87 -13.01
N LEU A 162 -15.89 -19.51 -13.18
CA LEU A 162 -15.38 -18.64 -14.25
C LEU A 162 -15.98 -18.99 -15.62
N SER A 163 -16.75 -18.14 -16.27
CA SER A 163 -17.41 -18.45 -17.56
C SER A 163 -16.59 -18.11 -18.80
N VAL A 164 -15.51 -17.34 -18.66
CA VAL A 164 -14.70 -16.80 -19.76
C VAL A 164 -13.23 -17.22 -19.62
N ASP A 165 -12.46 -17.26 -20.70
CA ASP A 165 -11.01 -17.54 -20.72
C ASP A 165 -10.54 -18.79 -19.93
N ARG A 166 -11.42 -19.79 -19.76
CA ARG A 166 -11.14 -21.03 -19.00
C ARG A 166 -9.91 -21.81 -19.47
N GLY A 167 -9.46 -21.58 -20.70
CA GLY A 167 -8.30 -22.22 -21.31
C GLY A 167 -6.96 -21.50 -21.09
N ALA A 168 -6.96 -20.32 -20.45
CA ALA A 168 -5.73 -19.57 -20.22
C ALA A 168 -4.79 -20.32 -19.26
N PRO A 169 -3.46 -20.12 -19.37
CA PRO A 169 -2.48 -20.91 -18.62
C PRO A 169 -2.70 -20.90 -17.09
N TYR A 170 -3.08 -19.75 -16.53
CA TYR A 170 -3.39 -19.62 -15.11
C TYR A 170 -4.51 -20.58 -14.67
N TRP A 171 -5.62 -20.57 -15.41
CA TRP A 171 -6.81 -21.36 -15.08
C TRP A 171 -6.61 -22.86 -15.26
N LEU A 172 -5.77 -23.26 -16.22
CA LEU A 172 -5.37 -24.66 -16.35
C LEU A 172 -4.52 -25.12 -15.17
N ARG A 173 -3.58 -24.29 -14.71
CA ARG A 173 -2.77 -24.61 -13.52
C ARG A 173 -3.64 -24.72 -12.27
N LEU A 174 -4.53 -23.76 -12.05
CA LEU A 174 -5.44 -23.79 -10.91
C LEU A 174 -6.36 -25.02 -10.96
N ARG A 175 -6.92 -25.35 -12.14
CA ARG A 175 -7.80 -26.51 -12.30
C ARG A 175 -7.09 -27.82 -11.99
N ALA A 176 -5.86 -28.00 -12.49
CA ALA A 176 -5.09 -29.21 -12.20
C ALA A 176 -4.78 -29.34 -10.70
N PHE A 177 -4.41 -28.25 -10.03
CA PHE A 177 -4.26 -28.21 -8.57
C PHE A 177 -5.56 -28.61 -7.85
N CYS A 178 -6.68 -28.00 -8.23
CA CYS A 178 -7.99 -28.26 -7.62
C CYS A 178 -8.47 -29.71 -7.81
N GLN A 179 -8.27 -30.27 -9.01
CA GLN A 179 -8.55 -31.68 -9.27
C GLN A 179 -7.67 -32.60 -8.42
N ALA A 180 -6.39 -32.27 -8.23
CA ALA A 180 -5.46 -33.05 -7.43
C ALA A 180 -5.88 -33.08 -5.95
N ILE A 181 -6.18 -31.92 -5.36
CA ILE A 181 -6.62 -31.84 -3.96
C ILE A 181 -8.04 -32.39 -3.76
N GLY A 182 -8.87 -32.39 -4.81
CA GLY A 182 -10.18 -33.03 -4.84
C GLY A 182 -10.13 -34.54 -5.08
N GLY A 183 -8.95 -35.16 -5.16
CA GLY A 183 -8.78 -36.61 -5.33
C GLY A 183 -8.96 -37.13 -6.77
N GLN A 184 -9.20 -36.24 -7.75
CA GLN A 184 -9.41 -36.58 -9.16
C GLN A 184 -8.07 -36.71 -9.90
N ARG A 185 -7.23 -37.69 -9.50
CA ARG A 185 -5.83 -37.81 -9.98
C ARG A 185 -5.69 -37.90 -11.50
N ASP A 186 -6.47 -38.73 -12.17
CA ASP A 186 -6.36 -38.91 -13.62
C ASP A 186 -6.73 -37.63 -14.39
N ALA A 187 -7.80 -36.96 -13.96
CA ALA A 187 -8.21 -35.68 -14.52
C ALA A 187 -7.15 -34.59 -14.27
N ALA A 188 -6.59 -34.56 -13.06
CA ALA A 188 -5.52 -33.64 -12.69
C ALA A 188 -4.27 -33.84 -13.55
N GLN A 189 -3.87 -35.09 -13.82
CA GLN A 189 -2.71 -35.41 -14.67
C GLN A 189 -2.90 -34.94 -16.12
N LEU A 190 -4.10 -35.12 -16.68
CA LEU A 190 -4.42 -34.65 -18.03
C LEU A 190 -4.36 -33.12 -18.10
N THR A 191 -5.03 -32.43 -17.17
CA THR A 191 -5.04 -30.96 -17.12
C THR A 191 -3.64 -30.40 -16.86
N PHE A 192 -2.86 -31.04 -16.00
CA PHE A 192 -1.47 -30.68 -15.74
C PHE A 192 -0.60 -30.77 -16.99
N THR A 193 -0.74 -31.84 -17.77
CA THR A 193 -0.03 -32.04 -19.03
C THR A 193 -0.36 -30.92 -20.03
N LEU A 194 -1.64 -30.54 -20.13
CA LEU A 194 -2.08 -29.43 -20.97
C LEU A 194 -1.50 -28.09 -20.48
N ALA A 195 -1.52 -27.83 -19.17
CA ALA A 195 -0.96 -26.61 -18.59
C ALA A 195 0.57 -26.49 -18.86
N ALA A 196 1.30 -27.61 -18.73
CA ALA A 196 2.73 -27.67 -18.97
C ALA A 196 3.13 -27.44 -20.44
N GLN A 197 2.23 -27.74 -21.38
CA GLN A 197 2.45 -27.43 -22.82
C GLN A 197 2.35 -25.92 -23.11
N GLN A 198 1.54 -25.18 -22.35
CA GLN A 198 1.33 -23.74 -22.59
C GLN A 198 2.38 -22.86 -21.91
N THR A 199 2.91 -23.27 -20.75
CA THR A 199 3.86 -22.47 -19.98
C THR A 199 4.97 -23.33 -19.39
N LYS A 200 6.21 -22.85 -19.50
CA LYS A 200 7.38 -23.45 -18.87
C LYS A 200 7.54 -22.91 -17.45
N ASP A 201 6.81 -23.50 -16.50
CA ASP A 201 6.90 -23.19 -15.08
C ASP A 201 7.49 -24.40 -14.32
N ALA A 202 8.79 -24.34 -14.04
CA ALA A 202 9.53 -25.46 -13.44
C ALA A 202 9.15 -25.70 -11.97
N ASP A 203 8.81 -24.65 -11.22
CA ASP A 203 8.41 -24.79 -9.82
C ASP A 203 7.03 -25.41 -9.72
N TYR A 204 6.07 -24.90 -10.50
CA TYR A 204 4.75 -25.49 -10.60
C TYR A 204 4.82 -26.96 -11.05
N ALA A 205 5.59 -27.27 -12.11
CA ALA A 205 5.71 -28.63 -12.61
C ALA A 205 6.32 -29.59 -11.58
N ARG A 206 7.37 -29.16 -10.85
CA ARG A 206 7.98 -29.94 -9.78
C ARG A 206 6.98 -30.22 -8.65
N LEU A 207 6.30 -29.19 -8.16
CA LEU A 207 5.35 -29.32 -7.05
C LEU A 207 4.11 -30.14 -7.44
N MET A 208 3.59 -29.99 -8.66
CA MET A 208 2.47 -30.82 -9.14
C MET A 208 2.86 -32.28 -9.30
N ASN A 209 4.04 -32.58 -9.84
CA ASN A 209 4.52 -33.97 -9.93
C ASN A 209 4.69 -34.61 -8.54
N ALA A 210 5.17 -33.84 -7.56
CA ALA A 210 5.25 -34.29 -6.18
C ALA A 210 3.86 -34.60 -5.61
N LEU A 211 2.86 -33.74 -5.86
CA LEU A 211 1.50 -33.93 -5.38
C LEU A 211 0.78 -35.12 -6.04
N LEU A 212 0.95 -35.29 -7.35
CA LEU A 212 0.26 -36.33 -8.13
C LEU A 212 0.89 -37.71 -7.95
N SER A 213 2.22 -37.79 -7.98
CA SER A 213 2.98 -39.05 -8.08
C SER A 213 3.84 -39.35 -6.84
N GLY A 214 3.90 -38.46 -5.84
CA GLY A 214 4.75 -38.64 -4.65
C GLY A 214 6.25 -38.46 -4.92
N ALA A 215 6.61 -37.82 -6.05
CA ALA A 215 7.99 -37.48 -6.36
C ALA A 215 8.59 -36.52 -5.30
N PRO A 216 9.93 -36.48 -5.13
CA PRO A 216 10.57 -35.55 -4.20
C PRO A 216 10.18 -34.11 -4.50
N ALA A 217 9.48 -33.48 -3.54
CA ALA A 217 8.98 -32.13 -3.70
C ALA A 217 10.10 -31.09 -3.74
N GLY A 218 11.19 -31.26 -2.99
CA GLY A 218 12.26 -30.25 -2.88
C GLY A 218 11.85 -29.04 -2.02
N ALA A 219 12.41 -27.86 -2.32
CA ALA A 219 12.15 -26.63 -1.55
C ALA A 219 10.77 -26.02 -1.85
N ALA A 220 10.17 -25.34 -0.88
CA ALA A 220 8.94 -24.59 -1.10
C ALA A 220 9.10 -23.51 -2.19
N SER A 221 8.05 -23.25 -2.97
CA SER A 221 7.97 -22.10 -3.88
C SER A 221 6.86 -21.15 -3.41
N LEU A 222 7.21 -19.87 -3.30
CA LEU A 222 6.33 -18.81 -2.82
C LEU A 222 6.21 -17.69 -3.87
N LYS A 223 6.32 -18.04 -5.16
CA LYS A 223 6.36 -17.08 -6.26
C LYS A 223 4.97 -16.55 -6.64
N ASN A 224 3.92 -17.31 -6.38
CA ASN A 224 2.52 -16.98 -6.66
C ASN A 224 1.59 -17.77 -5.71
N GLY A 225 0.29 -17.49 -5.73
CA GLY A 225 -0.70 -18.16 -4.88
C GLY A 225 -0.75 -19.68 -5.07
N ILE A 226 -0.69 -20.16 -6.31
CA ILE A 226 -0.77 -21.61 -6.62
C ILE A 226 0.44 -22.35 -6.05
N ASP A 227 1.65 -21.84 -6.27
CA ASP A 227 2.89 -22.41 -5.75
C ASP A 227 2.90 -22.45 -4.21
N TYR A 228 2.38 -21.39 -3.58
CA TYR A 228 2.25 -21.33 -2.13
C TYR A 228 1.25 -22.36 -1.60
N ALA A 229 0.08 -22.48 -2.25
CA ALA A 229 -0.92 -23.49 -1.88
C ALA A 229 -0.38 -24.91 -2.07
N LEU A 230 0.32 -25.19 -3.18
CA LEU A 230 1.01 -26.45 -3.42
C LEU A 230 2.04 -26.76 -2.33
N SER A 231 2.88 -25.78 -1.98
CA SER A 231 3.89 -25.92 -0.94
C SER A 231 3.26 -26.24 0.42
N ARG A 232 2.14 -25.59 0.77
CA ARG A 232 1.37 -25.90 1.98
C ARG A 232 0.78 -27.31 1.96
N LYS A 233 0.18 -27.74 0.84
CA LYS A 233 -0.41 -29.08 0.70
C LYS A 233 0.62 -30.21 0.76
N LEU A 234 1.85 -29.93 0.31
CA LEU A 234 2.97 -30.86 0.38
C LEU A 234 3.69 -30.85 1.76
N GLY A 235 3.26 -30.01 2.71
CA GLY A 235 3.88 -29.91 4.03
C GLY A 235 5.29 -29.33 4.01
N LEU A 236 5.62 -28.50 3.01
CA LEU A 236 6.94 -27.89 2.89
C LEU A 236 7.08 -26.70 3.86
N ASP A 237 8.32 -26.44 4.30
CA ASP A 237 8.61 -25.29 5.17
C ASP A 237 8.56 -23.95 4.39
N VAL A 238 7.38 -23.32 4.43
CA VAL A 238 7.12 -22.01 3.84
C VAL A 238 7.66 -20.84 4.67
N SER A 239 8.16 -21.10 5.88
CA SER A 239 8.74 -20.08 6.77
C SER A 239 10.26 -20.09 6.77
N SER A 240 10.89 -21.05 6.09
CA SER A 240 12.34 -21.10 5.95
C SER A 240 12.89 -19.82 5.31
N ALA A 241 14.08 -19.39 5.76
CA ALA A 241 14.74 -18.19 5.24
C ALA A 241 14.91 -18.22 3.70
N ALA A 242 15.19 -19.40 3.13
CA ALA A 242 15.30 -19.59 1.68
C ALA A 242 13.97 -19.40 0.94
N ALA A 243 12.87 -19.92 1.50
CA ALA A 243 11.54 -19.74 0.93
C ALA A 243 11.11 -18.26 0.99
N VAL A 244 11.28 -17.62 2.14
CA VAL A 244 10.93 -16.20 2.33
C VAL A 244 11.78 -15.28 1.44
N ALA A 245 13.08 -15.58 1.25
CA ALA A 245 13.96 -14.78 0.41
C ALA A 245 13.46 -14.67 -1.04
N THR A 246 12.92 -15.78 -1.57
CA THR A 246 12.44 -15.89 -2.96
C THR A 246 10.93 -15.65 -3.12
N ALA A 247 10.22 -15.40 -2.02
CA ALA A 247 8.79 -15.15 -2.04
C ALA A 247 8.43 -13.86 -2.80
N SER A 248 7.26 -13.88 -3.44
CA SER A 248 6.69 -12.67 -4.04
C SER A 248 6.41 -11.61 -2.96
N PRO A 249 6.38 -10.31 -3.32
CA PRO A 249 6.02 -9.25 -2.37
C PRO A 249 4.70 -9.50 -1.64
N ALA A 250 3.68 -10.02 -2.36
CA ALA A 250 2.39 -10.37 -1.79
C ALA A 250 2.49 -11.42 -0.68
N LEU A 251 3.27 -12.47 -0.91
CA LEU A 251 3.44 -13.57 0.04
C LEU A 251 4.36 -13.21 1.21
N LYS A 252 5.38 -12.37 1.00
CA LYS A 252 6.26 -11.88 2.08
C LYS A 252 5.48 -11.18 3.20
N ALA A 253 4.41 -10.45 2.85
CA ALA A 253 3.55 -9.81 3.83
C ALA A 253 2.58 -10.77 4.52
N ALA A 254 2.16 -11.84 3.83
CA ALA A 254 1.24 -12.85 4.38
C ALA A 254 1.95 -13.85 5.31
N ILE A 255 3.24 -14.11 5.08
CA ILE A 255 4.03 -15.01 5.90
C ILE A 255 4.47 -14.27 7.15
N LYS A 256 3.85 -14.61 8.27
CA LYS A 256 4.36 -14.19 9.57
C LYS A 256 5.76 -14.81 9.73
N PRO A 257 6.83 -14.01 9.92
CA PRO A 257 8.08 -14.58 10.38
C PRO A 257 7.78 -15.39 11.64
N ALA A 258 8.39 -16.57 11.79
CA ALA A 258 8.31 -17.30 13.06
C ALA A 258 8.63 -16.32 14.19
N ASP A 259 7.79 -16.24 15.22
CA ASP A 259 7.99 -15.33 16.35
C ASP A 259 9.39 -15.62 16.90
N ALA A 260 10.36 -14.76 16.59
CA ALA A 260 11.69 -14.89 17.13
C ALA A 260 11.55 -14.69 18.63
N ALA A 261 11.79 -15.75 19.41
CA ALA A 261 11.86 -15.63 20.85
C ALA A 261 12.80 -14.46 21.21
N PRO A 262 12.48 -13.64 22.23
CA PRO A 262 13.38 -12.59 22.68
C PRO A 262 14.77 -13.18 22.84
N PRO A 263 15.83 -12.56 22.30
CA PRO A 263 17.15 -13.15 22.37
C PRO A 263 17.53 -13.35 23.84
N ALA A 264 17.88 -14.58 24.22
CA ALA A 264 18.35 -14.88 25.57
C ALA A 264 19.69 -14.16 25.88
N ASP A 265 20.46 -13.82 24.84
CA ASP A 265 21.67 -13.00 24.90
C ASP A 265 21.53 -11.76 24.01
N LEU A 266 21.29 -10.60 24.63
CA LEU A 266 21.16 -9.32 23.93
C LEU A 266 22.47 -8.84 23.30
N THR A 267 23.64 -9.24 23.82
CA THR A 267 24.94 -8.81 23.30
C THR A 267 25.22 -9.48 21.95
N ALA A 268 25.02 -10.79 21.89
CA ALA A 268 25.16 -11.55 20.65
C ALA A 268 24.11 -11.12 19.61
N ALA A 269 22.87 -10.89 20.05
CA ALA A 269 21.79 -10.42 19.17
C ALA A 269 22.09 -9.03 18.60
N GLN A 270 22.62 -8.11 19.42
CA GLN A 270 23.04 -6.80 18.96
C GLN A 270 24.16 -6.89 17.92
N ALA A 271 25.18 -7.70 18.16
CA ALA A 271 26.27 -7.89 17.21
C ALA A 271 25.77 -8.40 15.85
N SER A 272 24.85 -9.37 15.87
CA SER A 272 24.21 -9.89 14.65
C SER A 272 23.38 -8.83 13.92
N ALA A 273 22.55 -8.08 14.65
CA ALA A 273 21.73 -7.01 14.09
C ALA A 273 22.58 -5.91 13.45
N VAL A 274 23.62 -5.46 14.15
CA VAL A 274 24.56 -4.43 13.66
C VAL A 274 25.31 -4.93 12.41
N ALA A 275 25.76 -6.18 12.40
CA ALA A 275 26.41 -6.77 11.24
C ALA A 275 25.48 -6.84 10.02
N ALA A 276 24.23 -7.27 10.21
CA ALA A 276 23.23 -7.32 9.14
C ALA A 276 22.91 -5.92 8.59
N LEU A 277 22.74 -4.93 9.46
CA LEU A 277 22.47 -3.54 9.08
C LEU A 277 23.64 -2.91 8.31
N ARG A 278 24.89 -3.18 8.70
CA ARG A 278 26.08 -2.68 7.98
C ARG A 278 26.31 -3.41 6.66
N GLY A 279 25.93 -4.68 6.56
CA GLY A 279 26.03 -5.49 5.35
C GLY A 279 24.96 -5.15 4.29
N ALA A 280 23.88 -4.48 4.70
CA ALA A 280 22.80 -4.11 3.82
C ALA A 280 23.21 -2.97 2.86
N LYS A 281 23.04 -3.22 1.55
CA LYS A 281 23.37 -2.26 0.49
C LYS A 281 22.12 -1.65 -0.10
N GLY A 282 22.07 -0.33 -0.13
CA GLY A 282 20.91 0.44 -0.53
C GLY A 282 19.74 0.38 0.47
N LEU A 283 18.84 1.35 0.33
CA LEU A 283 17.68 1.52 1.21
C LEU A 283 16.76 0.27 1.31
N PRO A 284 16.48 -0.49 0.22
CA PRO A 284 15.61 -1.66 0.32
C PRO A 284 16.18 -2.74 1.24
N ALA A 285 17.46 -3.10 1.08
CA ALA A 285 18.10 -4.10 1.93
C ALA A 285 18.21 -3.62 3.37
N PHE A 286 18.51 -2.33 3.58
CA PHE A 286 18.59 -1.75 4.92
C PHE A 286 17.24 -1.80 5.63
N THR A 287 16.15 -1.48 4.94
CA THR A 287 14.80 -1.52 5.49
C THR A 287 14.39 -2.94 5.90
N GLU A 288 14.70 -3.94 5.08
CA GLU A 288 14.41 -5.34 5.41
C GLU A 288 15.23 -5.83 6.60
N ALA A 289 16.53 -5.51 6.64
CA ALA A 289 17.39 -5.80 7.80
C ALA A 289 16.89 -5.09 9.07
N ALA A 290 16.42 -3.85 8.94
CA ALA A 290 15.86 -3.07 10.04
C ALA A 290 14.58 -3.69 10.62
N LYS A 291 13.65 -4.11 9.77
CA LYS A 291 12.43 -4.82 10.20
C LYS A 291 12.76 -6.12 10.93
N ALA A 292 13.71 -6.90 10.41
CA ALA A 292 14.15 -8.13 11.05
C ALA A 292 14.84 -7.87 12.40
N ALA A 293 15.59 -6.77 12.52
CA ALA A 293 16.28 -6.38 13.74
C ALA A 293 15.38 -5.69 14.78
N LEU A 294 14.17 -5.22 14.40
CA LEU A 294 13.33 -4.38 15.25
C LEU A 294 13.07 -4.96 16.66
N PRO A 295 12.76 -6.27 16.84
CA PRO A 295 12.57 -6.83 18.18
C PRO A 295 13.80 -6.68 19.09
N VAL A 296 15.00 -6.88 18.52
CA VAL A 296 16.28 -6.70 19.22
C VAL A 296 16.52 -5.23 19.53
N VAL A 297 16.32 -4.36 18.53
CA VAL A 297 16.50 -2.90 18.66
C VAL A 297 15.58 -2.33 19.74
N ALA A 298 14.31 -2.73 19.77
CA ALA A 298 13.34 -2.31 20.78
C ALA A 298 13.70 -2.83 22.18
N ALA A 299 14.21 -4.06 22.30
CA ALA A 299 14.72 -4.58 23.58
C ALA A 299 15.93 -3.77 24.08
N LEU A 300 16.88 -3.45 23.20
CA LEU A 300 18.05 -2.62 23.52
C LEU A 300 17.68 -1.18 23.91
N ALA A 301 16.63 -0.61 23.29
CA ALA A 301 16.15 0.72 23.66
C ALA A 301 15.61 0.78 25.09
N ARG A 302 14.96 -0.30 25.55
CA ARG A 302 14.42 -0.42 26.92
C ARG A 302 15.47 -0.83 27.95
N ALA A 303 16.48 -1.60 27.54
CA ALA A 303 17.56 -2.02 28.41
C ALA A 303 18.55 -0.88 28.67
N ASP A 304 19.17 -0.85 29.85
CA ASP A 304 20.29 0.04 30.16
C ASP A 304 21.63 -0.62 29.79
N ALA A 305 21.68 -1.19 28.59
CA ALA A 305 22.84 -1.94 28.08
C ALA A 305 23.70 -1.04 27.16
N PRO A 306 25.04 -1.24 27.14
CA PRO A 306 25.92 -0.53 26.22
C PRO A 306 25.51 -0.74 24.76
N LEU A 307 25.46 0.34 23.98
CA LEU A 307 25.09 0.28 22.57
C LEU A 307 26.33 0.31 21.67
N GLN A 308 26.52 -0.73 20.85
CA GLN A 308 27.63 -0.80 19.88
C GLN A 308 27.56 0.33 18.84
N ASP A 309 26.37 0.65 18.35
CA ASP A 309 26.14 1.66 17.32
C ASP A 309 24.73 2.28 17.46
N PRO A 310 24.54 3.18 18.44
CA PRO A 310 23.23 3.76 18.75
C PRO A 310 22.63 4.55 17.59
N VAL A 311 23.43 5.23 16.77
CA VAL A 311 22.94 5.98 15.60
C VAL A 311 22.41 5.03 14.54
N LEU A 312 23.12 3.94 14.22
CA LEU A 312 22.65 2.92 13.29
C LEU A 312 21.37 2.23 13.79
N LEU A 313 21.31 1.91 15.08
CA LEU A 313 20.13 1.28 15.68
C LEU A 313 18.91 2.21 15.69
N ALA A 314 19.09 3.51 15.96
CA ALA A 314 18.02 4.50 15.89
C ALA A 314 17.50 4.67 14.45
N ARG A 315 18.41 4.71 13.47
CA ARG A 315 18.05 4.72 12.04
C ARG A 315 17.31 3.46 11.62
N ALA A 316 17.71 2.30 12.13
CA ALA A 316 17.01 1.04 11.89
C ALA A 316 15.59 1.07 12.47
N ALA A 317 15.41 1.58 13.70
CA ALA A 317 14.07 1.75 14.27
C ALA A 317 13.19 2.67 13.41
N LEU A 318 13.70 3.79 12.90
CA LEU A 318 12.98 4.65 11.94
C LEU A 318 12.63 3.93 10.64
N ALA A 319 13.58 3.19 10.05
CA ALA A 319 13.36 2.44 8.82
C ALA A 319 12.31 1.31 9.00
N ALA A 320 12.22 0.77 10.20
CA ALA A 320 11.20 -0.22 10.58
C ALA A 320 9.85 0.40 10.96
N GLY A 321 9.73 1.74 10.97
CA GLY A 321 8.49 2.45 11.30
C GLY A 321 8.24 2.67 12.79
N ASP A 322 9.28 2.62 13.64
CA ASP A 322 9.19 2.81 15.10
C ASP A 322 9.98 4.07 15.55
N PRO A 323 9.41 5.27 15.37
CA PRO A 323 10.06 6.51 15.80
C PRO A 323 10.20 6.63 17.31
N ALA A 324 9.35 5.95 18.10
CA ALA A 324 9.43 5.98 19.56
C ALA A 324 10.71 5.28 20.05
N THR A 325 10.99 4.09 19.52
CA THR A 325 12.24 3.37 19.79
C THR A 325 13.45 4.17 19.30
N ALA A 326 13.37 4.79 18.12
CA ALA A 326 14.43 5.64 17.60
C ALA A 326 14.73 6.85 18.50
N GLY A 327 13.68 7.52 18.99
CA GLY A 327 13.79 8.66 19.91
C GLY A 327 14.39 8.24 21.26
N ALA A 328 14.00 7.08 21.80
CA ALA A 328 14.58 6.53 23.03
C ALA A 328 16.09 6.26 22.87
N LEU A 329 16.52 5.70 21.73
CA LEU A 329 17.93 5.48 21.43
C LEU A 329 18.69 6.79 21.25
N ARG A 330 18.08 7.78 20.57
CA ARG A 330 18.67 9.11 20.38
C ARG A 330 18.84 9.87 21.70
N GLY A 331 17.91 9.72 22.65
CA GLY A 331 17.99 10.33 23.98
C GLY A 331 19.15 9.85 24.83
N LYS A 332 19.70 8.65 24.53
CA LYS A 332 20.90 8.10 25.20
C LYS A 332 22.22 8.68 24.66
N LEU A 333 22.19 9.41 23.54
CA LEU A 333 23.35 10.06 22.92
C LEU A 333 23.52 11.48 23.49
N THR A 334 24.10 11.59 24.69
CA THR A 334 24.35 12.88 25.37
C THR A 334 25.84 13.26 25.42
N SER A 335 26.75 12.41 24.92
CA SER A 335 28.19 12.68 24.93
C SER A 335 28.66 13.38 23.64
N ASP A 336 29.61 14.31 23.78
CA ASP A 336 30.28 14.99 22.65
C ASP A 336 31.06 14.02 21.75
N VAL A 337 31.44 12.85 22.29
CA VAL A 337 32.04 11.76 21.53
C VAL A 337 30.94 10.85 20.99
N LEU A 338 30.80 10.83 19.66
CA LEU A 338 29.87 9.95 18.97
C LEU A 338 30.45 8.53 18.85
N PRO A 339 29.70 7.48 19.27
CA PRO A 339 30.17 6.11 19.18
C PRO A 339 30.38 5.65 17.72
N ALA A 340 31.22 4.63 17.55
CA ALA A 340 31.36 3.86 16.30
C ALA A 340 31.70 4.67 15.03
N GLY A 341 32.31 5.85 15.17
CA GLY A 341 32.72 6.68 14.02
C GLY A 341 31.59 7.46 13.35
N ALA A 342 30.43 7.58 14.00
CA ALA A 342 29.37 8.46 13.54
C ALA A 342 29.82 9.94 13.60
N THR A 343 29.42 10.71 12.60
CA THR A 343 29.75 12.13 12.49
C THR A 343 28.64 13.02 13.07
N THR A 344 28.95 14.27 13.35
CA THR A 344 27.93 15.28 13.72
C THR A 344 26.88 15.46 12.62
N THR A 345 27.26 15.25 11.35
CA THR A 345 26.33 15.21 10.22
C THR A 345 25.39 14.00 10.29
N ASP A 346 25.88 12.82 10.66
CA ASP A 346 25.02 11.63 10.83
C ASP A 346 23.97 11.83 11.92
N LEU A 347 24.37 12.48 13.03
CA LEU A 347 23.47 12.85 14.11
C LEU A 347 22.42 13.87 13.63
N ALA A 348 22.83 14.90 12.90
CA ALA A 348 21.92 15.90 12.35
C ALA A 348 20.89 15.31 11.38
N LEU A 349 21.30 14.34 10.56
CA LEU A 349 20.40 13.62 9.66
C LEU A 349 19.41 12.73 10.44
N LEU A 350 19.86 12.09 11.54
CA LEU A 350 18.97 11.34 12.44
C LEU A 350 17.95 12.27 13.12
N ASP A 351 18.39 13.43 13.62
CA ASP A 351 17.51 14.44 14.24
C ASP A 351 16.47 14.97 13.25
N ALA A 352 16.87 15.20 12.00
CA ALA A 352 15.95 15.55 10.93
C ALA A 352 14.93 14.45 10.63
N ALA A 353 15.35 13.18 10.64
CA ALA A 353 14.46 12.05 10.39
C ALA A 353 13.48 11.83 11.55
N LEU A 354 13.91 12.04 12.79
CA LEU A 354 13.02 12.06 13.97
C LEU A 354 12.02 13.21 13.91
N ALA A 355 12.49 14.43 13.64
CA ALA A 355 11.62 15.60 13.49
C ALA A 355 10.56 15.38 12.39
N ALA A 356 10.98 14.83 11.25
CA ALA A 356 10.09 14.47 10.15
C ALA A 356 9.08 13.38 10.56
N ALA A 357 9.50 12.34 11.28
CA ALA A 357 8.61 11.26 11.72
C ALA A 357 7.55 11.74 12.73
N GLU A 358 7.95 12.64 13.64
CA GLU A 358 7.09 13.23 14.67
C GLU A 358 6.18 14.35 14.15
N GLY A 359 6.37 14.78 12.89
CA GLY A 359 5.62 15.89 12.31
C GLY A 359 6.02 17.27 12.86
N LYS A 360 7.20 17.38 13.47
CA LYS A 360 7.73 18.64 13.98
C LYS A 360 8.26 19.48 12.83
N LYS A 361 7.76 20.71 12.73
CA LYS A 361 8.27 21.75 11.80
C LYS A 361 9.43 22.50 12.45
N ASP A 362 10.49 21.77 12.78
CA ASP A 362 11.62 22.28 13.55
C ASP A 362 12.55 23.14 12.68
N GLY A 363 12.44 24.46 12.82
CA GLY A 363 13.28 25.43 12.12
C GLY A 363 14.75 25.38 12.56
N GLN A 364 15.05 24.98 13.80
CA GLN A 364 16.43 24.89 14.29
C GLN A 364 17.16 23.72 13.65
N VAL A 365 16.51 22.55 13.57
CA VAL A 365 17.07 21.39 12.88
C VAL A 365 17.28 21.69 11.39
N LEU A 366 16.33 22.38 10.76
CA LEU A 366 16.45 22.79 9.36
C LEU A 366 17.60 23.77 9.12
N ASP A 367 17.71 24.82 9.92
CA ASP A 367 18.79 25.81 9.80
C ASP A 367 20.17 25.18 10.05
N GLY A 368 20.27 24.27 11.03
CA GLY A 368 21.50 23.52 11.27
C GLY A 368 21.89 22.59 10.12
N LEU A 369 20.92 22.02 9.39
CA LEU A 369 21.21 21.30 8.14
C LEU A 369 21.68 22.24 7.03
N ILE A 370 21.09 23.44 6.94
CA ILE A 370 21.49 24.43 5.94
C ILE A 370 22.93 24.87 6.19
N GLU A 371 23.29 25.18 7.43
CA GLU A 371 24.67 25.54 7.79
C GLU A 371 25.68 24.45 7.40
N ARG A 372 25.38 23.18 7.73
CA ARG A 372 26.21 22.02 7.33
C ARG A 372 26.23 21.79 5.81
N GLY A 373 25.15 22.13 5.11
CA GLY A 373 25.06 22.08 3.65
C GLY A 373 25.98 23.11 2.98
N VAL A 374 26.11 24.30 3.59
CA VAL A 374 27.06 25.34 3.15
C VAL A 374 28.49 24.89 3.42
N GLN A 375 28.79 24.45 4.64
CA GLN A 375 30.15 24.05 5.04
C GLN A 375 30.67 22.86 4.23
N GLY A 376 29.83 21.88 3.92
CA GLY A 376 30.22 20.69 3.16
C GLY A 376 30.13 20.82 1.63
N GLY A 377 29.61 21.95 1.11
CA GLY A 377 29.45 22.19 -0.33
C GLY A 377 28.56 21.17 -1.06
N SER A 378 28.75 21.06 -2.38
CA SER A 378 27.87 20.26 -3.27
C SER A 378 27.89 18.75 -3.03
N LYS A 379 28.85 18.23 -2.25
CA LYS A 379 28.91 16.82 -1.86
C LYS A 379 28.30 16.55 -0.48
N SER A 380 27.84 17.59 0.21
CA SER A 380 27.26 17.46 1.54
C SER A 380 25.90 16.76 1.49
N PRO A 381 25.69 15.66 2.22
CA PRO A 381 24.37 15.05 2.34
C PRO A 381 23.38 15.97 3.09
N ALA A 382 23.86 17.03 3.75
CA ALA A 382 23.01 18.00 4.43
C ALA A 382 22.22 18.88 3.45
N GLN A 383 22.69 19.12 2.22
CA GLN A 383 21.93 19.88 1.22
C GLN A 383 20.62 19.17 0.81
N PRO A 384 20.64 17.91 0.32
CA PRO A 384 19.40 17.19 0.04
C PRO A 384 18.56 16.94 1.30
N ALA A 385 19.18 16.77 2.47
CA ALA A 385 18.44 16.63 3.74
C ALA A 385 17.64 17.88 4.11
N ALA A 386 18.25 19.07 3.98
CA ALA A 386 17.56 20.34 4.21
C ALA A 386 16.39 20.51 3.24
N LEU A 387 16.57 20.14 1.96
CA LEU A 387 15.49 20.18 0.96
C LEU A 387 14.33 19.25 1.35
N LEU A 388 14.63 18.03 1.79
CA LEU A 388 13.62 17.06 2.22
C LEU A 388 12.85 17.54 3.46
N LEU A 389 13.55 18.04 4.48
CA LEU A 389 12.90 18.52 5.71
C LEU A 389 12.06 19.79 5.44
N ALA A 390 12.55 20.70 4.61
CA ALA A 390 11.81 21.90 4.18
C ALA A 390 10.53 21.55 3.38
N ALA A 391 10.43 20.35 2.79
CA ALA A 391 9.22 19.90 2.11
C ALA A 391 8.03 19.73 3.06
N LEU A 392 8.28 19.49 4.35
CA LEU A 392 7.24 19.37 5.39
C LEU A 392 6.70 20.72 5.89
N GLY A 393 7.14 21.83 5.28
CA GLY A 393 6.67 23.18 5.62
C GLY A 393 7.38 23.80 6.83
N GLY A 394 8.60 23.35 7.15
CA GLY A 394 9.48 24.06 8.08
C GLY A 394 9.85 25.45 7.57
N VAL A 395 9.87 26.44 8.46
CA VAL A 395 10.21 27.82 8.11
C VAL A 395 11.73 27.94 8.05
N VAL A 396 12.25 28.32 6.87
CA VAL A 396 13.67 28.69 6.70
C VAL A 396 13.85 30.12 7.23
N SER A 397 14.78 30.30 8.18
CA SER A 397 15.07 31.63 8.74
C SER A 397 15.53 32.62 7.67
N PRO A 398 15.30 33.93 7.85
CA PRO A 398 15.71 34.95 6.88
C PRO A 398 17.18 34.81 6.44
N GLU A 399 18.07 34.50 7.38
CA GLU A 399 19.50 34.36 7.18
C GLU A 399 19.85 33.09 6.38
N ALA A 400 19.10 32.00 6.58
CA ALA A 400 19.32 30.72 5.92
C ALA A 400 18.75 30.64 4.49
N ARG A 401 17.85 31.55 4.09
CA ARG A 401 17.18 31.54 2.76
C ARG A 401 18.15 31.69 1.59
N ALA A 402 19.07 32.66 1.66
CA ALA A 402 20.01 32.90 0.57
C ALA A 402 21.00 31.73 0.39
N PRO A 403 21.64 31.19 1.44
CA PRO A 403 22.46 29.99 1.31
C PRO A 403 21.66 28.79 0.80
N PHE A 404 20.46 28.55 1.33
CA PHE A 404 19.61 27.43 0.90
C PHE A 404 19.25 27.49 -0.59
N ALA A 405 19.02 28.69 -1.14
CA ALA A 405 18.71 28.88 -2.55
C ALA A 405 19.86 28.49 -3.50
N THR A 406 21.09 28.35 -3.00
CA THR A 406 22.26 27.95 -3.79
C THR A 406 22.53 26.44 -3.77
N PHE A 407 21.76 25.66 -3.03
CA PHE A 407 21.97 24.23 -2.92
C PHE A 407 21.74 23.53 -4.26
N ASP A 408 22.56 22.51 -4.53
CA ASP A 408 22.45 21.62 -5.68
C ASP A 408 22.25 20.17 -5.20
N PRO A 409 21.05 19.82 -4.72
CA PRO A 409 20.74 18.49 -4.21
C PRO A 409 20.56 17.44 -5.33
N GLY A 410 20.86 17.79 -6.59
CA GLY A 410 20.78 16.92 -7.75
C GLY A 410 19.68 17.30 -8.75
N LYS A 411 19.46 16.43 -9.73
CA LYS A 411 18.48 16.63 -10.81
C LYS A 411 17.22 15.81 -10.58
N SER A 412 16.09 16.37 -10.99
CA SER A 412 14.82 15.64 -11.07
C SER A 412 14.86 14.64 -12.23
N ALA A 413 14.41 13.41 -11.97
CA ALA A 413 14.19 12.39 -13.00
C ALA A 413 12.71 12.29 -13.41
N ALA A 414 11.81 12.90 -12.63
CA ALA A 414 10.39 12.92 -12.90
C ALA A 414 10.03 13.80 -14.12
N PRO A 415 9.08 13.38 -14.99
CA PRO A 415 8.63 14.21 -16.09
C PRO A 415 8.02 15.54 -15.61
N ALA A 416 8.49 16.66 -16.14
CA ALA A 416 8.05 18.01 -15.74
C ALA A 416 6.53 18.22 -15.88
N GLY A 417 5.92 17.65 -16.94
CA GLY A 417 4.48 17.69 -17.12
C GLY A 417 3.72 16.99 -15.99
N ARG A 418 4.21 15.81 -15.55
CA ARG A 418 3.59 15.08 -14.44
C ARG A 418 3.75 15.80 -13.11
N LEU A 419 4.90 16.44 -12.87
CA LEU A 419 5.10 17.31 -11.70
C LEU A 419 4.14 18.51 -11.70
N THR A 420 3.89 19.11 -12.86
CA THR A 420 2.97 20.25 -12.99
C THR A 420 1.53 19.84 -12.65
N VAL A 421 1.07 18.68 -13.15
CA VAL A 421 -0.27 18.16 -12.84
C VAL A 421 -0.37 17.74 -11.37
N LEU A 422 0.70 17.20 -10.79
CA LEU A 422 0.76 16.87 -9.36
C LEU A 422 0.61 18.13 -8.50
N ASP A 423 1.31 19.22 -8.83
CA ASP A 423 1.24 20.48 -8.09
C ASP A 423 -0.15 21.12 -8.18
N ASP A 424 -0.82 21.02 -9.34
CA ASP A 424 -2.20 21.46 -9.54
C ASP A 424 -3.20 20.63 -8.71
N ALA A 425 -3.11 19.30 -8.78
CA ALA A 425 -3.96 18.40 -7.99
C ALA A 425 -3.81 18.65 -6.49
N ALA A 426 -2.57 18.85 -6.03
CA ALA A 426 -2.28 19.20 -4.65
C ALA A 426 -2.83 20.59 -4.27
N ALA A 427 -2.76 21.58 -5.18
CA ALA A 427 -3.32 22.91 -4.95
C ALA A 427 -4.84 22.90 -4.83
N ALA A 428 -5.50 22.07 -5.62
CA ALA A 428 -6.95 21.94 -5.64
C ALA A 428 -7.48 20.99 -4.55
N GLY A 429 -6.63 20.38 -3.73
CA GLY A 429 -7.04 19.43 -2.70
C GLY A 429 -7.57 18.09 -3.23
N ARG A 430 -7.25 17.74 -4.48
CA ARG A 430 -7.66 16.47 -5.11
C ARG A 430 -6.78 15.33 -4.62
N GLN A 431 -7.08 14.86 -3.40
CA GLN A 431 -6.22 13.94 -2.64
C GLN A 431 -5.85 12.67 -3.40
N GLY A 432 -6.84 11.96 -3.97
CA GLY A 432 -6.61 10.72 -4.70
C GLY A 432 -5.78 10.92 -5.96
N GLU A 433 -6.01 12.01 -6.69
CA GLU A 433 -5.24 12.33 -7.90
C GLU A 433 -3.79 12.67 -7.57
N ALA A 434 -3.56 13.53 -6.57
CA ALA A 434 -2.22 13.88 -6.11
C ALA A 434 -1.46 12.63 -5.64
N ALA A 435 -2.13 11.73 -4.92
CA ALA A 435 -1.55 10.46 -4.50
C ALA A 435 -1.15 9.57 -5.68
N LEU A 436 -2.04 9.38 -6.67
CA LEU A 436 -1.74 8.55 -7.84
C LEU A 436 -0.61 9.11 -8.71
N LEU A 437 -0.52 10.43 -8.85
CA LEU A 437 0.59 11.06 -9.57
C LEU A 437 1.92 10.88 -8.84
N ALA A 438 1.93 11.06 -7.52
CA ALA A 438 3.10 10.79 -6.69
C ALA A 438 3.52 9.32 -6.76
N LEU A 439 2.56 8.39 -6.70
CA LEU A 439 2.80 6.97 -6.84
C LEU A 439 3.30 6.59 -8.23
N SER A 440 2.78 7.20 -9.31
CA SER A 440 3.29 6.94 -10.65
C SER A 440 4.74 7.41 -10.81
N ILE A 441 5.13 8.51 -10.17
CA ILE A 441 6.53 8.97 -10.16
C ILE A 441 7.40 8.01 -9.35
N ALA A 442 6.92 7.57 -8.19
CA ALA A 442 7.64 6.62 -7.35
C ALA A 442 7.78 5.24 -7.99
N ALA A 443 6.77 4.77 -8.71
CA ALA A 443 6.78 3.50 -9.44
C ALA A 443 7.83 3.49 -10.56
N ASP A 444 7.98 4.61 -11.28
CA ASP A 444 9.01 4.75 -12.31
C ASP A 444 10.43 4.72 -11.72
N ALA A 445 10.60 5.20 -10.48
CA ALA A 445 11.87 5.13 -9.74
C ALA A 445 12.16 3.75 -9.12
N GLY A 446 11.14 2.90 -8.96
CA GLY A 446 11.27 1.52 -8.47
C GLY A 446 11.56 1.41 -6.96
N PRO A 447 12.15 0.28 -6.51
CA PRO A 447 12.22 -0.06 -5.08
C PRO A 447 13.12 0.86 -4.24
N ALA A 448 14.08 1.54 -4.87
CA ALA A 448 14.93 2.52 -4.19
C ALA A 448 14.19 3.84 -3.89
N GLY A 449 13.07 4.08 -4.57
CA GLY A 449 12.31 5.32 -4.54
C GLY A 449 12.95 6.46 -5.34
N PRO A 450 12.25 7.60 -5.46
CA PRO A 450 12.77 8.75 -6.19
C PRO A 450 14.02 9.35 -5.53
N GLY A 451 14.79 10.12 -6.31
CA GLY A 451 15.90 10.91 -5.79
C GLY A 451 15.45 12.02 -4.82
N PRO A 452 16.36 12.66 -4.08
CA PRO A 452 16.01 13.65 -3.05
C PRO A 452 15.15 14.81 -3.54
N VAL A 453 15.43 15.32 -4.75
CA VAL A 453 14.66 16.41 -5.37
C VAL A 453 13.21 16.00 -5.63
N ASP A 454 13.02 14.84 -6.24
CA ASP A 454 11.69 14.33 -6.54
C ASP A 454 10.94 13.98 -5.25
N ARG A 455 11.60 13.32 -4.29
CA ARG A 455 11.01 13.04 -2.97
C ARG A 455 10.53 14.30 -2.26
N ALA A 456 11.32 15.37 -2.24
CA ALA A 456 10.91 16.63 -1.63
C ALA A 456 9.69 17.25 -2.34
N ARG A 457 9.64 17.19 -3.68
CA ARG A 457 8.46 17.65 -4.44
C ARG A 457 7.23 16.81 -4.14
N LEU A 458 7.36 15.47 -4.16
CA LEU A 458 6.26 14.56 -3.83
C LEU A 458 5.75 14.80 -2.41
N ALA A 459 6.63 14.88 -1.42
CA ALA A 459 6.26 15.12 -0.03
C ALA A 459 5.52 16.46 0.14
N ARG A 460 5.98 17.52 -0.52
CA ARG A 460 5.30 18.83 -0.49
C ARG A 460 3.91 18.75 -1.11
N ALA A 461 3.76 18.08 -2.25
CA ALA A 461 2.47 17.92 -2.92
C ALA A 461 1.50 17.07 -2.06
N LEU A 462 1.97 15.96 -1.49
CA LEU A 462 1.19 15.13 -0.57
C LEU A 462 0.75 15.92 0.67
N LEU A 463 1.65 16.69 1.27
CA LEU A 463 1.33 17.53 2.42
C LEU A 463 0.24 18.57 2.06
N LYS A 464 0.39 19.24 0.91
CA LYS A 464 -0.58 20.24 0.45
C LYS A 464 -1.95 19.62 0.12
N ALA A 465 -1.96 18.37 -0.33
CA ALA A 465 -3.17 17.58 -0.53
C ALA A 465 -3.76 17.01 0.79
N GLY A 466 -3.17 17.28 1.96
CA GLY A 466 -3.66 16.77 3.25
C GLY A 466 -3.25 15.33 3.57
N LEU A 467 -2.31 14.75 2.82
CA LEU A 467 -1.74 13.41 3.04
C LEU A 467 -0.47 13.52 3.89
N GLU A 468 -0.60 14.11 5.08
CA GLU A 468 0.54 14.49 5.93
C GLU A 468 1.38 13.28 6.38
N ALA A 469 0.74 12.20 6.82
CA ALA A 469 1.44 10.99 7.24
C ALA A 469 2.30 10.40 6.11
N ASP A 470 1.76 10.42 4.88
CA ASP A 470 2.46 9.91 3.69
C ASP A 470 3.61 10.85 3.29
N ALA A 471 3.40 12.17 3.36
CA ALA A 471 4.47 13.16 3.14
C ALA A 471 5.66 12.95 4.10
N ARG A 472 5.38 12.73 5.39
CA ARG A 472 6.40 12.43 6.40
C ARG A 472 7.15 11.14 6.07
N ALA A 473 6.45 10.09 5.67
CA ALA A 473 7.06 8.82 5.28
C ALA A 473 8.06 8.99 4.11
N PHE A 474 7.70 9.75 3.07
CA PHE A 474 8.61 10.05 1.95
C PHE A 474 9.86 10.81 2.39
N VAL A 475 9.73 11.74 3.34
CA VAL A 475 10.87 12.52 3.87
C VAL A 475 11.77 11.67 4.75
N VAL A 476 11.20 10.87 5.66
CA VAL A 476 11.97 9.93 6.50
C VAL A 476 12.73 8.93 5.64
N GLU A 477 12.06 8.32 4.66
CA GLU A 477 12.70 7.43 3.69
C GLU A 477 13.83 8.14 2.92
N GLY A 478 13.58 9.39 2.50
CA GLY A 478 14.56 10.26 1.87
C GLY A 478 15.82 10.45 2.70
N LEU A 479 15.65 10.83 3.96
CA LEU A 479 16.75 11.09 4.90
C LEU A 479 17.55 9.82 5.21
N LEU A 480 16.87 8.69 5.40
CA LEU A 480 17.53 7.39 5.60
C LEU A 480 18.37 6.98 4.38
N ALA A 481 17.86 7.21 3.16
CA ALA A 481 18.58 6.86 1.94
C ALA A 481 19.90 7.63 1.76
N LEU A 482 20.01 8.85 2.30
CA LEU A 482 21.26 9.63 2.26
C LEU A 482 22.38 9.02 3.11
N GLN A 483 22.04 8.09 4.01
CA GLN A 483 22.96 7.52 4.98
C GLN A 483 23.26 6.03 4.72
N VAL A 484 22.69 5.44 3.67
CA VAL A 484 22.92 4.04 3.28
C VAL A 484 23.75 4.02 2.00
N LYS A 485 24.76 3.16 1.96
CA LYS A 485 25.67 3.02 0.81
C LYS A 485 25.11 2.13 -0.29
#